data_AF-A0A2G9Z3M5-F1
#
_entry.id   AF-A0A2G9Z3M5-F1
#
_cell.length_a   1.000
_cell.length_b   1.000
_cell.length_c   1.000
_cell.angle_alpha   90.00
_cell.angle_beta   90.00
_cell.angle_gamma   90.00
#
_symmetry.space_group_name_H-M   'P 1'
#
loop_
_entity.id
_entity.type
_entity.pdbx_description
1 polymer ?
#
loop_
_entity_poly.entity_id
_entity_poly.type
_entity_poly.pdbx_seq_one_letter_code
_entity_poly.pdbx_strand_id
1 'polypeptide(L)'
;MIENNKTKIALSSVAIVIMIATAFYYFKTLESKKVEIKNSENVAQTKDNASDNPVESEQAVQPEIVQDTPKVEEKKQPMAQDTADKSTETSKKSASGDNSVKIVDKLVNFGFQQAKNRSIDTIIIHSSYDAIGKDPFSISGIIKEYEEYGVSAHYLIGRDGVIYRLVADKDIAYHAGAGKVPDGRTGINAFSLGIEMVNTKTDDFTNKQYEALNGLISKLKKEYKIKYVLGHNQIAPNRKDDPWNFDWNKLK
;
A
#
# COMPACT_ATOMS: atom_id res chain seq x y z
N MET A 1 42.48 14.73 16.31
CA MET A 1 41.71 13.75 15.51
C MET A 1 40.30 14.30 15.23
N ILE A 2 40.09 15.14 14.20
CA ILE A 2 38.73 15.48 13.71
C ILE A 2 38.77 15.67 12.19
N GLU A 3 38.94 14.60 11.43
CA GLU A 3 38.87 14.65 9.97
C GLU A 3 38.53 13.26 9.40
N ASN A 4 37.23 12.93 9.25
CA ASN A 4 36.81 11.74 8.47
C ASN A 4 35.29 11.61 8.16
N ASN A 5 34.40 12.43 8.72
CA ASN A 5 32.95 12.28 8.45
C ASN A 5 32.46 12.94 7.14
N LYS A 6 33.10 14.01 6.64
CA LYS A 6 32.69 14.66 5.39
C LYS A 6 32.90 13.76 4.17
N THR A 7 34.01 13.02 4.13
CA THR A 7 34.39 12.15 3.01
C THR A 7 33.44 10.96 2.84
N LYS A 8 32.99 10.35 3.95
CA LYS A 8 32.05 9.21 3.92
C LYS A 8 30.66 9.59 3.39
N ILE A 9 30.17 10.78 3.75
CA ILE A 9 28.89 11.30 3.24
C ILE A 9 29.01 11.58 1.74
N ALA A 10 30.08 12.23 1.29
CA ALA A 10 30.33 12.47 -0.13
C ALA A 10 30.40 11.17 -0.96
N LEU A 11 31.14 10.16 -0.48
CA LEU A 11 31.24 8.85 -1.13
C LEU A 11 29.88 8.13 -1.23
N SER A 12 29.06 8.19 -0.18
CA SER A 12 27.70 7.63 -0.19
C SER A 12 26.79 8.34 -1.20
N SER A 13 26.82 9.68 -1.24
CA SER A 13 26.03 10.47 -2.19
C SER A 13 26.41 10.18 -3.64
N VAL A 14 27.71 10.09 -3.94
CA VAL A 14 28.21 9.74 -5.28
C VAL A 14 27.80 8.32 -5.68
N ALA A 15 27.88 7.35 -4.77
CA ALA A 15 27.42 5.98 -5.03
C ALA A 15 25.91 5.91 -5.35
N ILE A 16 25.07 6.66 -4.62
CA ILE A 16 23.63 6.75 -4.87
C ILE A 16 23.34 7.38 -6.24
N VAL A 17 24.01 8.48 -6.59
CA VAL A 17 23.86 9.13 -7.90
C VAL A 17 24.29 8.20 -9.05
N ILE A 18 25.37 7.43 -8.89
CA ILE A 18 25.81 6.43 -9.88
C ILE A 18 24.78 5.30 -10.01
N MET A 19 24.20 4.79 -8.92
CA MET A 19 23.13 3.77 -8.99
C MET A 19 21.85 4.28 -9.66
N ILE A 20 21.46 5.54 -9.43
CA ILE A 20 20.30 6.14 -10.11
C ILE A 20 20.59 6.35 -11.61
N ALA A 21 21.76 6.86 -11.97
CA ALA A 21 22.15 7.08 -13.36
C ALA A 21 22.25 5.77 -14.16
N THR A 22 22.80 4.71 -13.56
CA THR A 22 22.88 3.39 -14.18
C THR A 22 21.51 2.73 -14.31
N ALA A 23 20.63 2.84 -13.31
CA ALA A 23 19.25 2.37 -13.41
C ALA A 23 18.46 3.10 -14.50
N PHE A 24 18.61 4.42 -14.61
CA PHE A 24 17.98 5.23 -15.68
C PHE A 24 18.49 4.85 -17.07
N TYR A 25 19.81 4.67 -17.23
CA TYR A 25 20.41 4.24 -18.49
C TYR A 25 19.94 2.83 -18.89
N TYR A 26 19.86 1.91 -17.93
CA TYR A 26 19.36 0.55 -18.16
C TYR A 26 17.89 0.57 -18.58
N PHE A 27 17.04 1.36 -17.90
CA PHE A 27 15.62 1.51 -18.23
C PHE A 27 15.41 2.09 -19.65
N LYS A 28 16.14 3.16 -19.99
CA LYS A 28 16.12 3.75 -21.34
C LYS A 28 16.56 2.75 -22.43
N THR A 29 17.52 1.87 -22.11
CA THR A 29 18.00 0.82 -23.02
C THR A 29 16.99 -0.33 -23.18
N LEU A 30 16.17 -0.60 -22.16
CA LEU A 30 15.04 -1.54 -22.25
C LEU A 30 13.90 -0.95 -23.09
N GLU A 31 13.60 0.35 -22.95
CA GLU A 31 12.62 1.02 -23.80
C GLU A 31 13.03 1.00 -25.28
N SER A 32 14.29 1.30 -25.61
CA SER A 32 14.76 1.22 -27.00
C SER A 32 14.68 -0.20 -27.56
N LYS A 33 15.02 -1.24 -26.78
CA LYS A 33 14.86 -2.64 -27.20
C LYS A 33 13.40 -3.07 -27.39
N LYS A 34 12.45 -2.42 -26.71
CA LYS A 34 11.02 -2.74 -26.82
C LYS A 34 10.37 -2.16 -28.08
N VAL A 35 11.03 -1.23 -28.78
CA VAL A 35 10.54 -0.59 -30.01
C VAL A 35 10.90 -1.38 -31.27
N GLU A 36 11.89 -2.29 -31.22
CA GLU A 36 12.41 -3.02 -32.37
C GLU A 36 11.69 -4.35 -32.69
N ILE A 37 10.45 -4.53 -32.23
CA ILE A 37 9.59 -5.65 -32.65
C ILE A 37 8.33 -5.10 -33.31
N LYS A 38 8.38 -4.94 -34.63
CA LYS A 38 7.20 -4.76 -35.49
C LYS A 38 7.15 -5.81 -36.59
N ASN A 39 6.05 -6.56 -36.55
CA ASN A 39 5.32 -7.19 -37.65
C ASN A 39 6.09 -7.79 -38.84
N SER A 40 5.95 -9.10 -38.99
CA SER A 40 5.65 -9.72 -40.29
C SER A 40 4.36 -10.53 -40.19
N GLU A 41 3.43 -10.30 -41.11
CA GLU A 41 2.25 -11.15 -41.33
C GLU A 41 2.52 -12.02 -42.58
N ASN A 42 2.18 -13.32 -42.55
CA ASN A 42 1.22 -13.94 -43.50
C ASN A 42 1.19 -15.49 -43.47
N VAL A 43 -0.01 -16.04 -43.23
CA VAL A 43 -0.79 -16.99 -44.06
C VAL A 43 -0.26 -18.39 -44.46
N ALA A 44 -1.22 -19.33 -44.49
CA ALA A 44 -1.25 -20.71 -45.00
C ALA A 44 -0.62 -21.82 -44.11
N GLN A 45 -1.18 -23.01 -43.83
CA GLN A 45 -2.38 -23.80 -44.20
C GLN A 45 -1.99 -25.19 -44.76
N THR A 46 -1.98 -26.22 -43.90
CA THR A 46 -2.26 -27.66 -44.14
C THR A 46 -2.39 -28.28 -42.73
N LYS A 47 -3.34 -29.16 -42.35
CA LYS A 47 -4.04 -30.33 -42.92
C LYS A 47 -3.38 -31.71 -42.66
N ASP A 48 -4.20 -32.56 -42.04
CA ASP A 48 -4.31 -34.02 -42.13
C ASP A 48 -3.46 -34.94 -41.19
N ASN A 49 -4.20 -35.69 -40.34
CA ASN A 49 -4.09 -37.12 -39.98
C ASN A 49 -2.78 -37.72 -39.39
N ALA A 50 -2.76 -38.88 -38.71
CA ALA A 50 -3.68 -39.64 -37.85
C ALA A 50 -2.91 -40.89 -37.33
N SER A 51 -3.34 -41.49 -36.20
CA SER A 51 -2.79 -42.72 -35.56
C SER A 51 -1.31 -42.63 -35.08
N ASP A 52 -0.81 -43.40 -34.10
CA ASP A 52 -1.30 -44.60 -33.40
C ASP A 52 -1.10 -44.53 -31.86
N ASN A 53 -1.72 -45.49 -31.16
CA ASN A 53 -1.69 -45.76 -29.71
C ASN A 53 -1.05 -47.18 -29.49
N PRO A 54 -0.93 -47.79 -28.28
CA PRO A 54 -1.07 -47.32 -26.88
C PRO A 54 0.11 -47.82 -25.97
N VAL A 55 -0.18 -48.26 -24.71
CA VAL A 55 0.67 -48.98 -23.70
C VAL A 55 1.40 -48.06 -22.68
N GLU A 56 1.26 -48.19 -21.35
CA GLU A 56 0.37 -49.01 -20.49
C GLU A 56 0.09 -48.35 -19.11
N SER A 57 -0.70 -49.05 -18.30
CA SER A 57 -1.05 -48.87 -16.88
C SER A 57 0.18 -48.98 -15.91
N GLU A 58 0.13 -48.77 -14.59
CA GLU A 58 -0.91 -49.05 -13.58
C GLU A 58 -0.96 -48.06 -12.39
N GLN A 59 -2.06 -48.17 -11.63
CA GLN A 59 -2.23 -47.71 -10.24
C GLN A 59 -1.55 -48.76 -9.29
N ALA A 60 -1.55 -48.75 -7.95
CA ALA A 60 -2.40 -48.12 -6.94
C ALA A 60 -1.81 -48.30 -5.50
N VAL A 61 -2.55 -47.74 -4.52
CA VAL A 61 -2.66 -48.08 -3.06
C VAL A 61 -1.51 -47.79 -2.08
N GLN A 62 -1.96 -47.28 -0.92
CA GLN A 62 -1.32 -47.29 0.40
C GLN A 62 -1.49 -48.68 1.08
N PRO A 63 -1.05 -48.90 2.34
CA PRO A 63 -2.05 -48.87 3.40
C PRO A 63 -1.58 -48.23 4.74
N GLU A 64 -2.37 -48.45 5.79
CA GLU A 64 -2.62 -47.59 6.97
C GLU A 64 -2.27 -48.33 8.31
N ILE A 65 -2.72 -47.79 9.48
CA ILE A 65 -3.01 -48.48 10.78
C ILE A 65 -1.82 -48.72 11.77
N VAL A 66 -1.86 -48.48 13.11
CA VAL A 66 -2.78 -47.73 14.04
C VAL A 66 -2.23 -47.69 15.52
N GLN A 67 -2.77 -46.80 16.39
CA GLN A 67 -2.74 -46.77 17.90
C GLN A 67 -1.38 -46.63 18.65
N ASP A 68 -1.29 -46.14 19.91
CA ASP A 68 -2.23 -46.27 21.05
C ASP A 68 -2.14 -45.14 22.14
N THR A 69 -3.06 -45.11 23.12
CA THR A 69 -3.10 -44.19 24.30
C THR A 69 -3.60 -44.85 25.61
N PRO A 70 -3.10 -44.45 26.80
CA PRO A 70 -3.96 -43.92 27.90
C PRO A 70 -3.21 -42.92 28.84
N LYS A 71 -3.69 -42.46 30.03
CA LYS A 71 -4.94 -41.79 30.52
C LYS A 71 -4.64 -41.17 31.93
N VAL A 72 -5.62 -40.48 32.56
CA VAL A 72 -5.76 -40.07 34.00
C VAL A 72 -5.33 -38.62 34.26
N GLU A 73 -6.20 -37.61 34.51
CA GLU A 73 -7.18 -37.32 35.61
C GLU A 73 -6.49 -36.96 36.96
N GLU A 74 -6.96 -36.03 37.82
CA GLU A 74 -8.34 -35.63 38.17
C GLU A 74 -8.49 -34.21 38.84
N LYS A 75 -9.67 -33.58 38.66
CA LYS A 75 -10.45 -32.56 39.44
C LYS A 75 -9.85 -31.73 40.63
N LYS A 76 -10.27 -30.45 40.73
CA LYS A 76 -11.38 -29.99 41.65
C LYS A 76 -11.79 -28.49 41.53
N GLN A 77 -13.10 -28.22 41.65
CA GLN A 77 -13.76 -26.94 42.03
C GLN A 77 -14.35 -27.07 43.47
N PRO A 78 -14.81 -25.97 44.11
CA PRO A 78 -16.22 -25.47 44.04
C PRO A 78 -16.31 -23.94 43.77
N MET A 79 -17.36 -23.32 43.18
CA MET A 79 -18.74 -23.00 43.68
C MET A 79 -18.77 -22.24 45.02
N ALA A 80 -19.56 -21.17 45.26
CA ALA A 80 -20.85 -20.68 44.73
C ALA A 80 -20.85 -19.12 44.54
N GLN A 81 -21.65 -18.49 43.66
CA GLN A 81 -23.05 -17.99 43.84
C GLN A 81 -23.21 -17.00 45.03
N ASP A 82 -23.96 -15.89 44.98
CA ASP A 82 -25.18 -15.58 44.20
C ASP A 82 -25.51 -14.05 44.13
N THR A 83 -26.66 -13.73 43.52
CA THR A 83 -27.47 -12.48 43.51
C THR A 83 -27.27 -11.49 42.36
N ALA A 84 -28.40 -10.99 41.88
CA ALA A 84 -28.58 -10.12 40.72
C ALA A 84 -29.26 -8.80 41.13
N ASP A 85 -29.13 -7.76 40.30
CA ASP A 85 -30.22 -6.81 40.13
C ASP A 85 -30.23 -6.19 38.71
N LYS A 86 -31.33 -5.51 38.36
CA LYS A 86 -31.83 -5.30 37.01
C LYS A 86 -32.18 -3.83 36.73
N SER A 87 -31.37 -3.18 35.91
CA SER A 87 -31.71 -1.96 35.14
C SER A 87 -30.80 -1.95 33.89
N THR A 88 -31.26 -2.02 32.64
CA THR A 88 -32.34 -1.29 31.95
C THR A 88 -32.35 0.21 32.19
N GLU A 89 -31.38 0.91 31.58
CA GLU A 89 -31.65 2.23 31.01
C GLU A 89 -30.81 2.50 29.74
N THR A 90 -31.51 2.43 28.61
CA THR A 90 -31.60 3.51 27.60
C THR A 90 -30.32 4.07 26.98
N SER A 91 -29.98 3.47 25.83
CA SER A 91 -29.46 4.12 24.62
C SER A 91 -29.07 5.61 24.69
N LYS A 92 -27.77 5.90 24.83
CA LYS A 92 -27.20 7.12 24.22
C LYS A 92 -26.88 6.85 22.75
N LYS A 93 -27.88 7.15 21.92
CA LYS A 93 -27.78 7.28 20.47
C LYS A 93 -26.71 8.33 20.14
N SER A 94 -25.46 7.91 19.93
CA SER A 94 -24.42 8.77 19.38
C SER A 94 -24.90 9.26 18.03
N ALA A 95 -25.00 10.58 17.87
CA ALA A 95 -25.63 11.18 16.71
C ALA A 95 -24.87 10.80 15.44
N SER A 96 -25.57 10.18 14.49
CA SER A 96 -25.17 10.15 13.08
C SER A 96 -25.35 11.54 12.48
N GLY A 97 -24.54 12.51 12.95
CA GLY A 97 -24.28 13.71 12.18
C GLY A 97 -23.55 13.29 10.91
N ASP A 98 -23.96 13.84 9.77
CA ASP A 98 -23.24 13.67 8.52
C ASP A 98 -21.88 14.37 8.63
N ASN A 99 -20.89 13.62 9.11
CA ASN A 99 -19.54 14.10 9.37
C ASN A 99 -18.79 14.16 8.02
N SER A 100 -19.28 15.04 7.14
CA SER A 100 -18.76 15.25 5.80
C SER A 100 -17.29 15.64 5.89
N VAL A 101 -16.42 14.74 5.39
CA VAL A 101 -14.98 14.88 5.51
C VAL A 101 -14.54 16.12 4.74
N LYS A 102 -14.06 17.13 5.47
CA LYS A 102 -13.57 18.37 4.85
C LYS A 102 -12.22 18.12 4.20
N ILE A 103 -12.19 18.19 2.88
CA ILE A 103 -11.00 18.11 2.05
C ILE A 103 -10.65 19.53 1.58
N VAL A 104 -9.38 19.91 1.71
CA VAL A 104 -8.84 21.18 1.22
C VAL A 104 -8.08 20.93 -0.07
N ASP A 105 -8.48 21.57 -1.16
CA ASP A 105 -7.74 21.45 -2.42
C ASP A 105 -6.44 22.23 -2.37
N LYS A 106 -5.33 21.52 -2.62
CA LYS A 106 -3.99 22.07 -2.76
C LYS A 106 -3.29 21.38 -3.93
N LEU A 107 -3.99 21.39 -5.07
CA LEU A 107 -3.64 20.63 -6.27
C LEU A 107 -2.24 21.00 -6.79
N VAL A 108 -1.46 19.99 -7.14
CA VAL A 108 -0.12 20.12 -7.73
C VAL A 108 -0.18 19.96 -9.25
N ASN A 109 0.90 20.32 -9.95
CA ASN A 109 1.07 20.17 -11.40
C ASN A 109 2.21 19.20 -11.79
N PHE A 110 2.77 18.48 -10.81
CA PHE A 110 3.92 17.58 -10.95
C PHE A 110 3.60 16.18 -10.38
N GLY A 111 4.41 15.17 -10.73
CA GLY A 111 4.37 13.87 -10.06
C GLY A 111 3.11 13.04 -10.28
N PHE A 112 2.34 13.32 -11.35
CA PHE A 112 1.19 12.52 -11.77
C PHE A 112 1.05 12.53 -13.30
N GLN A 113 0.22 11.64 -13.84
CA GLN A 113 -0.30 11.72 -15.21
C GLN A 113 -1.81 11.84 -15.22
N GLN A 114 -2.37 12.56 -16.19
CA GLN A 114 -3.82 12.56 -16.40
C GLN A 114 -4.29 11.19 -16.90
N ALA A 115 -5.46 10.74 -16.44
CA ALA A 115 -6.12 9.56 -16.98
C ALA A 115 -7.55 9.89 -17.42
N LYS A 116 -7.97 9.28 -18.54
CA LYS A 116 -9.33 9.43 -19.08
C LYS A 116 -10.29 8.41 -18.45
N ASN A 117 -9.84 7.15 -18.37
CA ASN A 117 -10.55 6.04 -17.75
C ASN A 117 -9.54 5.24 -16.92
N ARG A 118 -9.80 5.06 -15.62
CA ARG A 118 -9.07 4.15 -14.74
C ARG A 118 -10.04 3.48 -13.77
N SER A 119 -9.80 2.22 -13.43
CA SER A 119 -10.54 1.53 -12.36
C SER A 119 -9.76 1.69 -11.06
N ILE A 120 -10.39 2.25 -10.03
CA ILE A 120 -9.81 2.42 -8.70
C ILE A 120 -10.41 1.34 -7.79
N ASP A 121 -9.55 0.50 -7.24
CA ASP A 121 -9.95 -0.58 -6.32
C ASP A 121 -9.01 -0.73 -5.10
N THR A 122 -7.99 0.12 -4.99
CA THR A 122 -6.93 -0.03 -3.98
C THR A 122 -6.63 1.32 -3.34
N ILE A 123 -6.35 1.32 -2.04
CA ILE A 123 -5.80 2.47 -1.31
C ILE A 123 -4.44 2.04 -0.75
N ILE A 124 -3.41 2.88 -0.95
CA ILE A 124 -2.09 2.68 -0.33
C ILE A 124 -1.87 3.80 0.69
N ILE A 125 -1.61 3.41 1.94
CA ILE A 125 -1.29 4.29 3.06
C ILE A 125 0.24 4.41 3.15
N HIS A 126 0.70 5.64 3.30
CA HIS A 126 2.10 6.04 3.30
C HIS A 126 2.44 6.89 4.54
N SER A 127 3.73 7.17 4.74
CA SER A 127 4.19 8.14 5.72
C SER A 127 5.29 9.01 5.16
N SER A 128 5.21 10.29 5.47
CA SER A 128 6.15 11.30 5.03
C SER A 128 6.29 12.40 6.08
N TYR A 129 7.44 13.06 6.05
CA TYR A 129 7.80 14.22 6.84
C TYR A 129 8.76 15.07 6.02
N ASP A 130 8.86 16.36 6.34
CA ASP A 130 9.83 17.29 5.74
C ASP A 130 11.22 16.91 6.28
N ALA A 131 12.01 16.21 5.47
CA ALA A 131 13.33 15.69 5.80
C ALA A 131 14.46 16.69 5.50
N ILE A 132 14.20 17.70 4.66
CA ILE A 132 15.14 18.73 4.24
C ILE A 132 14.93 20.04 5.01
N GLY A 133 13.70 20.33 5.43
CA GLY A 133 13.30 21.52 6.17
C GLY A 133 13.58 21.47 7.68
N LYS A 134 13.00 22.45 8.40
CA LYS A 134 13.18 22.63 9.85
C LYS A 134 12.02 22.10 10.69
N ASP A 135 10.84 21.97 10.10
CA ASP A 135 9.64 21.46 10.75
C ASP A 135 9.22 20.18 10.01
N PRO A 136 9.43 18.98 10.59
CA PRO A 136 9.13 17.72 9.92
C PRO A 136 7.64 17.57 9.56
N PHE A 137 6.74 18.38 10.13
CA PHE A 137 5.31 18.33 9.87
C PHE A 137 4.82 19.41 8.89
N SER A 138 5.74 20.16 8.28
CA SER A 138 5.50 21.20 7.29
C SER A 138 4.82 20.67 6.02
N ILE A 139 3.51 20.90 5.89
CA ILE A 139 2.73 20.54 4.70
C ILE A 139 3.34 21.12 3.41
N SER A 140 3.86 22.35 3.46
CA SER A 140 4.54 22.99 2.33
C SER A 140 5.91 22.40 2.03
N GLY A 141 6.66 21.97 3.05
CA GLY A 141 7.97 21.34 2.89
C GLY A 141 7.84 19.96 2.24
N ILE A 142 6.95 19.13 2.78
CA ILE A 142 6.61 17.80 2.23
C ILE A 142 6.21 17.89 0.75
N ILE A 143 5.32 18.83 0.40
CA ILE A 143 4.89 19.02 -1.00
C ILE A 143 6.06 19.48 -1.90
N LYS A 144 6.99 20.29 -1.38
CA LYS A 144 8.19 20.71 -2.12
C LYS A 144 9.17 19.56 -2.34
N GLU A 145 9.33 18.65 -1.38
CA GLU A 145 10.12 17.43 -1.58
C GLU A 145 9.50 16.52 -2.64
N TYR A 146 8.18 16.37 -2.64
CA TYR A 146 7.48 15.61 -3.69
C TYR A 146 7.76 16.19 -5.09
N GLU A 147 7.80 17.53 -5.22
CA GLU A 147 8.15 18.23 -6.47
C GLU A 147 9.59 17.92 -6.90
N GLU A 148 10.56 18.04 -5.99
CA GLU A 148 11.98 17.77 -6.26
C GLU A 148 12.25 16.31 -6.67
N TYR A 149 11.49 15.37 -6.12
CA TYR A 149 11.57 13.95 -6.49
C TYR A 149 10.67 13.54 -7.66
N GLY A 150 9.83 14.44 -8.19
CA GLY A 150 8.89 14.14 -9.27
C GLY A 150 7.82 13.10 -8.90
N VAL A 151 7.42 13.04 -7.63
CA VAL A 151 6.42 12.11 -7.08
C VAL A 151 5.20 12.88 -6.57
N SER A 152 4.11 12.18 -6.23
CA SER A 152 2.98 12.77 -5.51
C SER A 152 2.08 11.67 -4.92
N ALA A 153 1.15 12.05 -4.05
CA ALA A 153 0.02 11.25 -3.62
C ALA A 153 -1.30 11.97 -3.96
N HIS A 154 -2.45 11.28 -3.86
CA HIS A 154 -3.74 11.94 -4.10
C HIS A 154 -4.14 12.79 -2.88
N TYR A 155 -3.86 12.27 -1.68
CA TYR A 155 -4.19 12.91 -0.40
C TYR A 155 -2.98 12.98 0.54
N LEU A 156 -2.90 14.05 1.33
CA LEU A 156 -1.94 14.26 2.42
C LEU A 156 -2.70 14.66 3.68
N ILE A 157 -2.48 13.98 4.81
CA ILE A 157 -3.18 14.21 6.09
C ILE A 157 -2.21 14.77 7.13
N GLY A 158 -2.39 16.04 7.48
CA GLY A 158 -1.59 16.74 8.50
C GLY A 158 -1.77 16.17 9.91
N ARG A 159 -0.84 16.49 10.83
CA ARG A 159 -0.89 16.04 12.25
C ARG A 159 -2.18 16.43 12.97
N ASP A 160 -2.80 17.52 12.54
CA ASP A 160 -4.07 18.06 13.03
C ASP A 160 -5.32 17.37 12.44
N GLY A 161 -5.15 16.46 11.49
CA GLY A 161 -6.24 15.77 10.78
C GLY A 161 -6.78 16.51 9.55
N VAL A 162 -6.19 17.65 9.15
CA VAL A 162 -6.61 18.32 7.90
C VAL A 162 -6.17 17.48 6.70
N ILE A 163 -7.13 17.22 5.80
CA ILE A 163 -6.90 16.47 4.57
C ILE A 163 -6.70 17.43 3.41
N TYR A 164 -5.54 17.35 2.77
CA TYR A 164 -5.22 18.08 1.55
C TYR A 164 -5.32 17.14 0.36
N ARG A 165 -6.04 17.53 -0.69
CA ARG A 165 -6.03 16.83 -1.99
C ARG A 165 -5.01 17.49 -2.90
N LEU A 166 -4.03 16.71 -3.35
CA LEU A 166 -2.91 17.15 -4.18
C LEU A 166 -3.09 16.71 -5.64
N VAL A 167 -3.67 15.53 -5.88
CA VAL A 167 -4.00 15.04 -7.22
C VAL A 167 -5.47 14.61 -7.22
N ALA A 168 -6.20 14.93 -8.28
CA ALA A 168 -7.59 14.51 -8.43
C ALA A 168 -7.67 12.99 -8.62
N ASP A 169 -8.64 12.34 -7.97
CA ASP A 169 -8.79 10.87 -7.92
C ASP A 169 -8.79 10.21 -9.31
N LYS A 170 -9.34 10.90 -10.32
CA LYS A 170 -9.37 10.44 -11.72
C LYS A 170 -7.99 10.31 -12.37
N ASP A 171 -7.00 11.07 -11.92
CA ASP A 171 -5.64 11.09 -12.45
C ASP A 171 -4.75 10.11 -11.68
N ILE A 172 -3.52 9.87 -12.10
CA ILE A 172 -2.64 8.84 -11.54
C ILE A 172 -1.44 9.48 -10.86
N ALA A 173 -1.49 9.62 -9.53
CA ALA A 173 -0.36 10.06 -8.72
C ALA A 173 0.79 9.02 -8.68
N TYR A 174 2.04 9.47 -8.59
CA TYR A 174 3.23 8.62 -8.57
C TYR A 174 3.70 8.29 -7.14
N HIS A 175 2.92 7.50 -6.40
CA HIS A 175 3.17 7.22 -4.97
C HIS A 175 3.78 5.83 -4.69
N ALA A 176 3.28 4.77 -5.33
CA ALA A 176 3.60 3.39 -4.97
C ALA A 176 4.90 2.86 -5.61
N GLY A 177 5.22 3.27 -6.84
CA GLY A 177 6.39 2.77 -7.57
C GLY A 177 6.36 1.24 -7.79
N ALA A 178 7.51 0.59 -7.70
CA ALA A 178 7.64 -0.86 -7.92
C ALA A 178 7.13 -1.69 -6.72
N GLY A 179 6.16 -2.56 -6.96
CA GLY A 179 5.55 -3.43 -5.96
C GLY A 179 4.44 -4.31 -6.56
N LYS A 180 3.80 -5.13 -5.72
CA LYS A 180 2.61 -5.94 -6.08
C LYS A 180 1.58 -5.95 -4.95
N VAL A 181 0.30 -5.98 -5.30
CA VAL A 181 -0.82 -6.20 -4.35
C VAL A 181 -1.08 -7.70 -4.13
N PRO A 182 -1.92 -8.13 -3.16
CA PRO A 182 -2.10 -9.54 -2.83
C PRO A 182 -2.59 -10.45 -3.97
N ASP A 183 -3.31 -9.92 -4.96
CA ASP A 183 -3.71 -10.65 -6.18
C ASP A 183 -2.63 -10.68 -7.29
N GLY A 184 -1.40 -10.24 -6.97
CA GLY A 184 -0.24 -10.30 -7.86
C GLY A 184 -0.13 -9.14 -8.86
N ARG A 185 -1.14 -8.27 -8.98
CA ARG A 185 -1.09 -7.14 -9.92
C ARG A 185 0.03 -6.15 -9.57
N THR A 186 0.68 -5.64 -10.61
CA THR A 186 1.76 -4.63 -10.56
C THR A 186 1.33 -3.36 -11.29
N GLY A 187 2.14 -2.29 -11.25
CA GLY A 187 1.74 -0.98 -11.82
C GLY A 187 0.73 -0.24 -10.93
N ILE A 188 0.90 -0.36 -9.61
CA ILE A 188 -0.09 -0.05 -8.57
C ILE A 188 -0.69 1.35 -8.70
N ASN A 189 0.12 2.37 -9.02
CA ASN A 189 -0.33 3.74 -9.29
C ASN A 189 -1.57 3.80 -10.20
N ALA A 190 -1.67 2.93 -11.22
CA ALA A 190 -2.75 2.97 -12.20
C ALA A 190 -4.13 2.59 -11.64
N PHE A 191 -4.22 1.82 -10.54
CA PHE A 191 -5.47 1.35 -9.94
C PHE A 191 -5.63 1.67 -8.44
N SER A 192 -4.65 2.37 -7.83
CA SER A 192 -4.72 2.80 -6.44
C SER A 192 -4.82 4.32 -6.22
N LEU A 193 -5.31 4.69 -5.04
CA LEU A 193 -5.18 6.02 -4.45
C LEU A 193 -4.15 6.00 -3.31
N GLY A 194 -3.04 6.72 -3.47
CA GLY A 194 -2.09 7.01 -2.40
C GLY A 194 -2.61 8.05 -1.41
N ILE A 195 -2.54 7.73 -0.12
CA ILE A 195 -2.83 8.61 1.03
C ILE A 195 -1.56 8.70 1.88
N GLU A 196 -0.99 9.89 1.96
CA GLU A 196 0.17 10.22 2.80
C GLU A 196 -0.30 10.70 4.17
N MET A 197 0.29 10.17 5.24
CA MET A 197 0.03 10.61 6.61
C MET A 197 1.29 11.21 7.20
N VAL A 198 1.21 12.48 7.58
CA VAL A 198 2.36 13.25 8.10
C VAL A 198 2.85 12.64 9.42
N ASN A 199 4.04 12.05 9.43
CA ASN A 199 4.64 11.42 10.60
C ASN A 199 6.14 11.18 10.40
N THR A 200 6.95 11.29 11.46
CA THR A 200 8.34 10.83 11.42
C THR A 200 8.42 9.31 11.63
N LYS A 201 9.61 8.72 11.51
CA LYS A 201 9.83 7.29 11.79
C LYS A 201 9.62 6.91 13.27
N THR A 202 9.69 7.86 14.19
CA THR A 202 9.72 7.62 15.65
C THR A 202 8.48 8.10 16.38
N ASP A 203 7.63 8.91 15.75
CA ASP A 203 6.39 9.42 16.34
C ASP A 203 5.21 8.45 16.10
N ASP A 204 4.20 8.53 16.97
CA ASP A 204 2.89 7.90 16.74
C ASP A 204 1.97 8.82 15.93
N PHE A 205 1.01 8.25 15.18
CA PHE A 205 -0.05 9.02 14.54
C PHE A 205 -1.07 9.56 15.55
N THR A 206 -1.57 10.78 15.30
CA THR A 206 -2.59 11.39 16.17
C THR A 206 -3.96 10.75 15.96
N ASN A 207 -4.82 10.79 16.99
CA ASN A 207 -6.21 10.33 16.85
C ASN A 207 -6.96 11.10 15.75
N LYS A 208 -6.67 12.40 15.57
CA LYS A 208 -7.25 13.22 14.50
C LYS A 208 -6.85 12.71 13.11
N GLN A 209 -5.62 12.25 12.94
CA GLN A 209 -5.17 11.62 11.69
C GLN A 209 -5.93 10.32 11.40
N TYR A 210 -6.17 9.48 12.41
CA TYR A 210 -6.99 8.26 12.25
C TYR A 210 -8.46 8.57 11.98
N GLU A 211 -9.05 9.58 12.63
CA GLU A 211 -10.42 10.03 12.35
C GLU A 211 -10.56 10.53 10.91
N ALA A 212 -9.63 11.37 10.46
CA ALA A 212 -9.55 11.87 9.09
C ALA A 212 -9.37 10.75 8.06
N LEU A 213 -8.43 9.83 8.29
CA LEU A 213 -8.17 8.68 7.43
C LEU A 213 -9.40 7.77 7.31
N ASN A 214 -10.02 7.40 8.44
CA ASN A 214 -11.20 6.55 8.45
C ASN A 214 -12.38 7.21 7.74
N GLY A 215 -12.58 8.52 7.93
CA GLY A 215 -13.58 9.30 7.20
C GLY A 215 -13.32 9.28 5.69
N LEU A 216 -12.08 9.59 5.26
CA LEU A 216 -11.69 9.61 3.87
C LEU A 216 -11.85 8.24 3.20
N ILE A 217 -11.36 7.18 3.82
CA ILE A 217 -11.54 5.80 3.34
C ILE A 217 -13.02 5.44 3.27
N SER A 218 -13.84 5.85 4.24
CA SER A 218 -15.29 5.64 4.21
C SER A 218 -15.98 6.39 3.06
N LYS A 219 -15.52 7.59 2.69
CA LYS A 219 -15.96 8.29 1.48
C LYS A 219 -15.52 7.55 0.22
N LEU A 220 -14.24 7.19 0.11
CA LEU A 220 -13.68 6.53 -1.07
C LEU A 220 -14.30 5.13 -1.30
N LYS A 221 -14.61 4.37 -0.24
CA LYS A 221 -15.34 3.09 -0.29
C LYS A 221 -16.79 3.23 -0.81
N LYS A 222 -17.42 4.41 -0.74
CA LYS A 222 -18.76 4.68 -1.30
C LYS A 222 -18.70 5.03 -2.79
N GLU A 223 -17.59 5.60 -3.24
CA GLU A 223 -17.38 6.13 -4.60
C GLU A 223 -16.70 5.09 -5.51
N TYR A 224 -15.81 4.29 -4.95
CA TYR A 224 -15.01 3.27 -5.64
C TYR A 224 -15.19 1.90 -5.00
N LYS A 225 -15.09 0.83 -5.81
CA LYS A 225 -15.16 -0.56 -5.34
C LYS A 225 -13.82 -1.00 -4.71
N ILE A 226 -13.44 -0.35 -3.62
CA ILE A 226 -12.17 -0.59 -2.92
C ILE A 226 -12.14 -2.03 -2.39
N LYS A 227 -11.27 -2.83 -2.99
CA LYS A 227 -10.92 -4.21 -2.64
C LYS A 227 -9.82 -4.27 -1.58
N TYR A 228 -8.87 -3.34 -1.62
CA TYR A 228 -7.68 -3.34 -0.75
C TYR A 228 -7.42 -1.98 -0.10
N VAL A 229 -7.03 -2.00 1.17
CA VAL A 229 -6.36 -0.90 1.87
C VAL A 229 -5.07 -1.48 2.44
N LEU A 230 -3.92 -0.97 2.01
CA LEU A 230 -2.59 -1.57 2.28
C LEU A 230 -1.56 -0.50 2.64
N GLY A 231 -0.50 -0.89 3.34
CA GLY A 231 0.69 -0.06 3.55
C GLY A 231 1.68 -0.17 2.39
N HIS A 232 2.56 0.81 2.22
CA HIS A 232 3.64 0.77 1.22
C HIS A 232 4.58 -0.43 1.43
N ASN A 233 4.89 -0.74 2.69
CA ASN A 233 5.63 -1.91 3.12
C ASN A 233 4.94 -3.24 2.75
N GLN A 234 3.61 -3.31 2.75
CA GLN A 234 2.88 -4.52 2.36
C GLN A 234 2.97 -4.79 0.85
N ILE A 235 3.02 -3.74 0.01
CA ILE A 235 3.17 -3.89 -1.44
C ILE A 235 4.63 -3.97 -1.92
N ALA A 236 5.60 -3.56 -1.10
CA ALA A 236 7.02 -3.45 -1.44
C ALA A 236 7.97 -3.73 -0.26
N PRO A 237 7.87 -4.89 0.43
CA PRO A 237 8.51 -5.13 1.74
C PRO A 237 10.04 -5.06 1.77
N ASN A 238 10.71 -5.29 0.62
CA ASN A 238 12.17 -5.21 0.51
C ASN A 238 12.68 -3.83 0.04
N ARG A 239 11.77 -2.85 -0.16
CA ARG A 239 12.08 -1.52 -0.69
C ARG A 239 11.55 -0.39 0.22
N LYS A 240 10.49 -0.65 0.98
CA LYS A 240 9.74 0.37 1.73
C LYS A 240 9.36 -0.14 3.11
N ASP A 241 9.53 0.74 4.10
CA ASP A 241 9.24 0.51 5.51
C ASP A 241 8.07 1.36 6.04
N ASP A 242 7.56 2.30 5.25
CA ASP A 242 6.36 3.10 5.55
C ASP A 242 5.06 2.29 5.34
N PRO A 243 3.96 2.58 6.07
CA PRO A 243 3.83 3.63 7.09
C PRO A 243 4.40 3.21 8.46
N TRP A 244 5.21 4.10 9.07
CA TRP A 244 5.89 3.84 10.34
C TRP A 244 4.95 4.02 11.53
N ASN A 245 5.01 3.13 12.52
CA ASN A 245 4.17 3.14 13.73
C ASN A 245 2.65 3.14 13.45
N PHE A 246 2.23 2.59 12.32
CA PHE A 246 0.81 2.52 11.95
C PHE A 246 0.08 1.38 12.68
N ASP A 247 -0.73 1.74 13.66
CA ASP A 247 -1.68 0.84 14.31
C ASP A 247 -2.87 0.53 13.40
N TRP A 248 -2.83 -0.66 12.78
CA TRP A 248 -3.89 -1.18 11.92
C TRP A 248 -5.23 -1.41 12.65
N ASN A 249 -5.24 -1.55 13.97
CA ASN A 249 -6.47 -1.76 14.75
C ASN A 249 -7.33 -0.50 14.88
N LYS A 250 -6.76 0.68 14.56
CA LYS A 250 -7.49 1.95 14.52
C LYS A 250 -8.19 2.21 13.17
N LEU A 251 -7.98 1.35 12.18
CA LEU A 251 -8.64 1.41 10.86
C LEU A 251 -10.05 0.80 10.93
N LYS A 252 -11.03 1.41 10.25
CA LYS A 252 -12.46 1.05 10.28
C LYS A 252 -13.05 0.75 8.88
#